data_AF-A0A0F7UFQ2-F1
#
_entry.id   AF-A0A0F7UFQ2-F1
#
_cell.length_a   1.000
_cell.length_b   1.000
_cell.length_c   1.000
_cell.angle_alpha   90.00
_cell.angle_beta   90.00
_cell.angle_gamma   90.00
#
_symmetry.space_group_name_H-M   'P 1'
#
loop_
_entity.id
_entity.type
_entity.pdbx_description
1 polymer ?
#
loop_
_entity_poly.entity_id
_entity_poly.type
_entity_poly.pdbx_seq_one_letter_code
_entity_poly.pdbx_strand_id
1 'polypeptide(L)'
;MTPATAARGGNAGGCAVEPSEVAPLTTDDFTIQDEQEAGHRKIPKAKFIRSVEQFVGLQNPGHVEAVARELLMKYRYMEQAIQRQSEVLLAKIGDMEEALSAVKKLKHQKEKAKDAADPKEAELKTYFELADTLHAEAIIPPTDSVCLWLGANVVMEYSLDEAETLLTNNVETAKKTRAAAVEDLQRLRTQITVTEVNVARIHNYGVKKNQEAKGKRESA
;
A
#
# COMPACT_ATOMS: atom_id res chain seq x y z
N MET A 1 -17.82 51.25 -41.87
CA MET A 1 -18.69 51.44 -43.06
C MET A 1 -18.78 50.10 -43.76
N THR A 2 -20.02 49.64 -43.96
CA THR A 2 -20.45 48.30 -44.41
C THR A 2 -19.99 47.93 -45.83
N PRO A 3 -20.09 46.64 -46.22
CA PRO A 3 -21.29 46.14 -46.91
C PRO A 3 -21.87 44.88 -46.21
N ALA A 4 -23.19 44.77 -45.98
CA ALA A 4 -24.29 44.44 -46.92
C ALA A 4 -24.36 42.92 -47.22
N THR A 5 -25.36 42.17 -46.67
CA THR A 5 -26.68 41.87 -47.29
C THR A 5 -26.55 40.65 -48.25
N ALA A 6 -27.31 39.55 -48.22
CA ALA A 6 -28.69 39.28 -47.82
C ALA A 6 -28.96 37.75 -47.71
N ALA A 7 -30.09 37.43 -47.07
CA ALA A 7 -31.12 36.45 -47.50
C ALA A 7 -30.75 34.94 -47.56
N ARG A 8 -31.61 33.97 -47.24
CA ARG A 8 -33.01 33.87 -46.76
C ARG A 8 -33.32 32.36 -46.84
N GLY A 9 -34.16 31.84 -45.95
CA GLY A 9 -34.84 30.55 -46.19
C GLY A 9 -34.72 29.59 -45.02
N GLY A 10 -35.79 29.52 -44.21
CA GLY A 10 -35.96 28.47 -43.22
C GLY A 10 -36.34 27.14 -43.85
N ASN A 11 -36.14 26.07 -43.11
CA ASN A 11 -37.14 25.02 -43.00
C ASN A 11 -36.96 24.25 -41.69
N ALA A 12 -38.09 23.83 -41.15
CA ALA A 12 -38.25 23.07 -39.93
C ALA A 12 -37.76 21.62 -40.07
N GLY A 13 -37.54 20.99 -38.91
CA GLY A 13 -37.73 19.55 -38.75
C GLY A 13 -36.50 18.69 -39.03
N GLY A 14 -35.87 18.23 -37.96
CA GLY A 14 -34.81 17.24 -38.04
C GLY A 14 -34.34 16.85 -36.65
N CYS A 15 -35.20 16.17 -35.91
CA CYS A 15 -34.83 15.46 -34.68
C CYS A 15 -33.83 14.37 -35.05
N ALA A 16 -32.54 14.67 -34.99
CA ALA A 16 -31.48 13.67 -35.00
C ALA A 16 -31.02 13.49 -33.56
N VAL A 17 -31.71 12.60 -32.85
CA VAL A 17 -31.16 12.02 -31.63
C VAL A 17 -30.01 11.15 -32.11
N GLU A 18 -28.78 11.68 -31.99
CA GLU A 18 -27.55 10.91 -32.07
C GLU A 18 -27.74 9.62 -31.25
N PRO A 19 -27.44 8.42 -31.78
CA PRO A 19 -27.47 7.22 -30.97
C PRO A 19 -26.49 7.45 -29.83
N SER A 20 -26.98 7.44 -28.60
CA SER A 20 -26.15 7.56 -27.40
C SER A 20 -25.15 6.40 -27.41
N GLU A 21 -23.96 6.62 -27.98
CA GLU A 21 -22.79 5.76 -27.76
C GLU A 21 -22.49 5.84 -26.27
N VAL A 22 -23.00 4.87 -25.53
CA VAL A 22 -22.69 4.74 -24.11
C VAL A 22 -21.19 4.46 -24.04
N ALA A 23 -20.41 5.41 -23.55
CA ALA A 23 -18.97 5.25 -23.38
C ALA A 23 -18.67 3.94 -22.64
N PRO A 24 -17.64 3.17 -23.05
CA PRO A 24 -17.32 1.91 -22.39
C PRO A 24 -17.03 2.17 -20.91
N LEU A 25 -17.68 1.41 -20.03
CA LEU A 25 -17.45 1.49 -18.59
C LEU A 25 -15.96 1.28 -18.30
N THR A 26 -15.37 2.17 -17.51
CA THR A 26 -13.97 2.11 -17.12
C THR A 26 -13.83 1.72 -15.66
N THR A 27 -12.62 1.39 -15.20
CA THR A 27 -12.39 1.09 -13.78
C THR A 27 -12.80 2.23 -12.85
N ASP A 28 -12.83 3.46 -13.34
CA ASP A 28 -13.19 4.63 -12.54
C ASP A 28 -14.67 4.62 -12.14
N ASP A 29 -15.55 4.03 -12.95
CA ASP A 29 -17.00 3.92 -12.67
C ASP A 29 -17.32 2.99 -11.48
N PHE A 30 -16.37 2.12 -11.14
CA PHE A 30 -16.42 1.20 -10.02
C PHE A 30 -15.72 1.73 -8.76
N THR A 31 -15.10 2.91 -8.84
CA THR A 31 -14.35 3.50 -7.74
C THR A 31 -14.88 4.87 -7.35
N ILE A 32 -14.74 5.22 -6.08
CA ILE A 32 -14.97 6.57 -5.57
C ILE A 32 -13.59 7.13 -5.24
N GLN A 33 -13.27 8.26 -5.84
CA GLN A 33 -12.09 9.03 -5.47
C GLN A 33 -12.40 9.76 -4.17
N ASP A 34 -12.03 9.16 -3.04
CA ASP A 34 -12.10 9.85 -1.75
C ASP A 34 -10.88 10.78 -1.66
N GLU A 35 -11.07 12.07 -1.94
CA GLU A 35 -10.03 13.11 -1.84
C GLU A 35 -9.65 13.46 -0.38
N GLN A 36 -10.35 12.91 0.62
CA GLN A 36 -10.31 13.42 2.01
C GLN A 36 -9.55 12.56 3.04
N GLU A 37 -8.95 11.44 2.68
CA GLU A 37 -8.15 10.66 3.64
C GLU A 37 -6.66 11.04 3.56
N ALA A 38 -6.36 12.23 4.08
CA ALA A 38 -5.01 12.74 4.25
C ALA A 38 -4.19 11.82 5.17
N GLY A 39 -3.35 10.96 4.59
CA GLY A 39 -2.35 10.18 5.33
C GLY A 39 -2.12 8.77 4.79
N HIS A 40 -3.09 8.23 4.05
CA HIS A 40 -3.01 6.87 3.51
C HIS A 40 -2.74 6.89 2.02
N ARG A 41 -2.12 5.83 1.50
CA ARG A 41 -1.94 5.66 0.05
C ARG A 41 -3.29 5.89 -0.63
N LYS A 42 -3.30 6.55 -1.79
CA LYS A 42 -4.51 6.87 -2.58
C LYS A 42 -5.17 5.60 -3.12
N ILE A 43 -5.68 4.74 -2.23
CA ILE A 43 -6.36 3.50 -2.56
C ILE A 43 -7.80 3.87 -2.94
N PRO A 44 -8.20 3.74 -4.21
CA PRO A 44 -9.56 4.11 -4.62
C PRO A 44 -10.56 3.23 -3.88
N LYS A 45 -11.65 3.81 -3.39
CA LYS A 45 -12.67 3.06 -2.66
C LYS A 45 -13.59 2.36 -3.65
N ALA A 46 -13.82 1.06 -3.50
CA ALA A 46 -14.73 0.31 -4.36
C ALA A 46 -16.19 0.72 -4.07
N LYS A 47 -16.91 1.06 -5.14
CA LYS A 47 -18.34 1.39 -5.08
C LYS A 47 -19.16 0.11 -5.05
N PHE A 48 -20.00 -0.05 -4.03
CA PHE A 48 -20.93 -1.18 -3.99
C PHE A 48 -22.13 -0.94 -4.93
N ILE A 49 -22.37 -1.85 -5.85
CA ILE A 49 -23.46 -1.74 -6.83
C ILE A 49 -24.72 -2.39 -6.25
N ARG A 50 -25.72 -1.56 -5.90
CA ARG A 50 -27.00 -2.03 -5.33
C ARG A 50 -27.91 -2.66 -6.38
N SER A 51 -28.12 -1.99 -7.52
CA SER A 51 -28.86 -2.53 -8.66
C SER A 51 -27.91 -2.79 -9.82
N VAL A 52 -27.67 -4.07 -10.08
CA VAL A 52 -26.79 -4.53 -11.18
C VAL A 52 -27.47 -4.27 -12.52
N GLU A 53 -28.79 -4.37 -12.58
CA GLU A 53 -29.61 -4.16 -13.78
C GLU A 53 -29.48 -2.74 -14.31
N GLN A 54 -29.54 -1.74 -13.43
CA GLN A 54 -29.38 -0.34 -13.81
C GLN A 54 -27.94 0.01 -14.19
N PHE A 55 -26.97 -0.64 -13.56
CA PHE A 55 -25.54 -0.38 -13.78
C PHE A 55 -25.02 -1.03 -15.06
N VAL A 56 -25.45 -2.26 -15.36
CA VAL A 56 -25.12 -2.94 -16.63
C VAL A 56 -25.95 -2.36 -17.77
N GLY A 57 -27.20 -1.94 -17.51
CA GLY A 57 -28.04 -1.18 -18.45
C GLY A 57 -28.07 -1.77 -19.87
N LEU A 58 -27.70 -0.92 -20.85
CA LEU A 58 -27.57 -1.27 -22.27
C LEU A 58 -26.19 -1.85 -22.64
N GLN A 59 -25.24 -1.89 -21.71
CA GLN A 59 -23.88 -2.37 -21.96
C GLN A 59 -23.83 -3.90 -22.01
N ASN A 60 -22.78 -4.42 -22.68
CA ASN A 60 -22.55 -5.86 -22.74
C ASN A 60 -22.14 -6.37 -21.34
N PRO A 61 -22.90 -7.28 -20.71
CA PRO A 61 -22.58 -7.80 -19.38
C PRO A 61 -21.17 -8.41 -19.29
N GLY A 62 -20.66 -8.99 -20.39
CA GLY A 62 -19.31 -9.54 -20.43
C GLY A 62 -18.20 -8.48 -20.38
N HIS A 63 -18.44 -7.29 -20.94
CA HIS A 63 -17.48 -6.18 -20.85
C HIS A 63 -17.42 -5.61 -19.44
N VAL A 64 -18.59 -5.39 -18.82
CA VAL A 64 -18.71 -4.90 -17.44
C VAL A 64 -18.04 -5.85 -16.44
N GLU A 65 -18.20 -7.16 -16.64
CA GLU A 65 -17.52 -8.17 -15.83
C GLU A 65 -15.99 -8.13 -16.02
N ALA A 66 -15.50 -7.97 -17.24
CA ALA A 66 -14.08 -7.88 -17.52
C ALA A 66 -13.43 -6.68 -16.82
N VAL A 67 -14.07 -5.51 -16.85
CA VAL A 67 -13.60 -4.30 -16.17
C VAL A 67 -13.61 -4.45 -14.65
N ALA A 68 -14.66 -5.07 -14.09
CA ALA A 68 -14.72 -5.35 -12.65
C ALA A 68 -13.64 -6.35 -12.20
N ARG A 69 -13.30 -7.34 -13.04
CA ARG A 69 -12.17 -8.26 -12.80
C ARG A 69 -10.82 -7.57 -12.90
N GLU A 70 -10.65 -6.65 -13.84
CA GLU A 70 -9.44 -5.83 -13.94
C GLU A 70 -9.21 -5.01 -12.67
N LEU A 71 -10.28 -4.40 -12.12
CA LEU A 71 -10.21 -3.68 -10.85
C LEU A 71 -9.78 -4.59 -9.70
N LEU A 72 -10.35 -5.80 -9.62
CA LEU A 72 -9.97 -6.79 -8.62
C LEU A 72 -8.48 -7.18 -8.72
N MET A 73 -7.95 -7.35 -9.94
CA MET A 73 -6.53 -7.61 -10.14
C MET A 73 -5.66 -6.45 -9.67
N LYS A 74 -6.07 -5.20 -9.91
CA LYS A 74 -5.37 -4.00 -9.41
C LYS A 74 -5.30 -3.99 -7.88
N TYR A 75 -6.42 -4.27 -7.19
CA TYR A 75 -6.43 -4.33 -5.73
C TYR A 75 -5.56 -5.47 -5.18
N ARG A 76 -5.58 -6.67 -5.78
CA ARG A 76 -4.74 -7.79 -5.36
C ARG A 76 -3.24 -7.52 -5.57
N TYR A 77 -2.87 -6.88 -6.67
CA TYR A 77 -1.50 -6.45 -6.90
C TYR A 77 -1.04 -5.46 -5.83
N MET A 78 -1.89 -4.47 -5.52
CA MET A 78 -1.61 -3.50 -4.47
C MET A 78 -1.46 -4.16 -3.10
N GLU A 79 -2.34 -5.10 -2.74
CA GLU A 79 -2.26 -5.88 -1.50
C GLU A 79 -0.91 -6.61 -1.39
N GLN A 80 -0.52 -7.33 -2.43
CA GLN A 80 0.77 -8.04 -2.43
C GLN A 80 1.97 -7.09 -2.30
N ALA A 81 1.92 -5.92 -2.95
CA ALA A 81 2.98 -4.94 -2.86
C ALA A 81 3.12 -4.36 -1.44
N ILE A 82 2.00 -4.01 -0.80
CA ILE A 82 2.00 -3.48 0.58
C ILE A 82 2.40 -4.57 1.58
N GLN A 83 1.94 -5.80 1.37
CA GLN A 83 2.27 -6.95 2.21
C GLN A 83 3.78 -7.21 2.23
N ARG A 84 4.43 -7.27 1.06
CA ARG A 84 5.89 -7.42 0.95
C ARG A 84 6.64 -6.27 1.64
N GLN A 85 6.18 -5.04 1.46
CA GLN A 85 6.81 -3.89 2.13
C GLN A 85 6.66 -3.98 3.67
N SER A 86 5.52 -4.42 4.17
CA SER A 86 5.27 -4.61 5.61
C SER A 86 6.20 -5.67 6.20
N GLU A 87 6.43 -6.78 5.49
CA GLU A 87 7.37 -7.83 5.89
C GLU A 87 8.81 -7.33 5.94
N VAL A 88 9.25 -6.59 4.90
CA VAL A 88 10.58 -5.96 4.89
C VAL A 88 10.74 -4.95 6.03
N LEU A 89 9.71 -4.15 6.33
CA LEU A 89 9.74 -3.22 7.47
C LEU A 89 9.81 -3.97 8.81
N LEU A 90 9.14 -5.11 8.94
CA LEU A 90 9.17 -5.90 10.16
C LEU A 90 10.57 -6.44 10.45
N ALA A 91 11.26 -6.99 9.43
CA ALA A 91 12.64 -7.45 9.57
C ALA A 91 13.55 -6.30 10.02
N LYS A 92 13.48 -5.15 9.33
CA LYS A 92 14.26 -3.96 9.68
C LYS A 92 14.00 -3.44 11.10
N ILE A 93 12.75 -3.52 11.57
CA ILE A 93 12.43 -3.13 12.95
C ILE A 93 13.15 -4.05 13.94
N GLY A 94 13.18 -5.36 13.67
CA GLY A 94 13.95 -6.32 14.48
C GLY A 94 15.43 -5.96 14.54
N ASP A 95 16.06 -5.74 13.38
CA ASP A 95 17.48 -5.37 13.29
C ASP A 95 17.79 -4.08 14.09
N MET A 96 16.92 -3.07 14.00
CA MET A 96 17.07 -1.80 14.74
C MET A 96 16.87 -1.98 16.25
N GLU A 97 15.94 -2.84 16.68
CA GLU A 97 15.71 -3.15 18.10
C GLU A 97 16.88 -3.93 18.70
N GLU A 98 17.49 -4.85 17.94
CA GLU A 98 18.71 -5.55 18.32
C GLU A 98 19.89 -4.59 18.47
N ALA A 99 20.07 -3.68 17.49
CA ALA A 99 21.09 -2.63 17.57
C ALA A 99 20.90 -1.73 18.81
N LEU A 100 19.66 -1.33 19.11
CA LEU A 100 19.33 -0.53 20.29
C LEU A 100 19.60 -1.30 21.59
N SER A 101 19.33 -2.60 21.63
CA SER A 101 19.67 -3.47 22.76
C SER A 101 21.19 -3.54 22.97
N ALA A 102 21.98 -3.64 21.90
CA ALA A 102 23.43 -3.61 21.98
C ALA A 102 23.96 -2.27 22.53
N VAL A 103 23.47 -1.13 22.03
CA VAL A 103 23.85 0.20 22.53
C VAL A 103 23.51 0.36 24.01
N LYS A 104 22.35 -0.12 24.46
CA LYS A 104 21.97 -0.10 25.88
C LYS A 104 22.90 -0.95 26.76
N LYS A 105 23.36 -2.11 26.26
CA LYS A 105 24.35 -2.94 26.97
C LYS A 105 25.69 -2.21 27.13
N LEU A 106 26.17 -1.57 26.07
CA LEU A 106 27.41 -0.78 26.10
C LEU A 106 27.29 0.42 27.04
N LYS A 107 26.14 1.09 27.07
CA LYS A 107 25.85 2.18 28.01
C LYS A 107 25.82 1.70 29.45
N HIS A 108 25.17 0.57 29.73
CA HIS A 108 25.15 -0.02 31.08
C HIS A 108 26.55 -0.47 31.53
N GLN A 109 27.37 -0.97 30.61
CA GLN A 109 28.77 -1.29 30.85
C GLN A 109 29.57 -0.03 31.24
N LYS A 110 29.37 1.08 30.52
CA LYS A 110 30.00 2.37 30.83
C LYS A 110 29.61 2.89 32.22
N GLU A 111 28.33 2.78 32.62
CA GLU A 111 27.91 3.18 33.97
C GLU A 111 28.54 2.30 35.04
N LYS A 112 28.60 0.98 34.85
CA LYS A 112 29.32 0.07 35.76
C LYS A 112 30.80 0.40 35.89
N ALA A 113 31.43 0.83 34.80
CA ALA A 113 32.84 1.24 34.81
C ALA A 113 33.09 2.51 35.63
N LYS A 114 32.09 3.39 35.78
CA LYS A 114 32.20 4.59 36.64
C LYS A 114 32.12 4.25 38.12
N ASP A 115 31.35 3.22 38.47
CA ASP A 115 31.15 2.77 39.86
C ASP A 115 32.21 1.75 40.32
N ALA A 116 32.90 1.08 39.38
CA ALA A 116 33.93 0.09 39.67
C ALA A 116 35.27 0.75 40.03
N ALA A 117 35.93 0.23 41.07
CA ALA A 117 37.26 0.70 41.50
C ALA A 117 38.38 0.29 40.52
N ASP A 118 38.15 -0.76 39.72
CA ASP A 118 39.10 -1.26 38.70
C ASP A 118 38.44 -1.31 37.30
N PRO A 119 39.06 -0.73 36.25
CA PRO A 119 38.50 -0.69 34.89
C PRO A 119 38.28 -2.08 34.26
N LYS A 120 38.98 -3.11 34.75
CA LYS A 120 38.93 -4.49 34.25
C LYS A 120 37.65 -5.23 34.66
N GLU A 121 36.97 -4.80 35.72
CA GLU A 121 35.71 -5.43 36.16
C GLU A 121 34.53 -5.10 35.23
N ALA A 122 34.66 -4.04 34.43
CA ALA A 122 33.66 -3.60 33.48
C ALA A 122 33.96 -4.06 32.03
N GLU A 123 34.92 -4.95 31.81
CA GLU A 123 35.20 -5.51 30.48
C GLU A 123 34.10 -6.50 30.05
N LEU A 124 33.51 -6.28 28.88
CA LEU A 124 32.48 -7.17 28.33
C LEU A 124 33.15 -8.19 27.42
N LYS A 125 33.10 -9.47 27.81
CA LYS A 125 33.50 -10.58 26.95
C LYS A 125 32.35 -10.94 26.01
N THR A 126 32.59 -10.84 24.71
CA THR A 126 31.61 -11.20 23.68
C THR A 126 32.26 -12.07 22.61
N TYR A 127 31.43 -12.72 21.80
CA TYR A 127 31.88 -13.35 20.57
C TYR A 127 31.51 -12.42 19.42
N PHE A 128 32.51 -11.91 18.71
CA PHE A 128 32.33 -11.05 17.54
C PHE A 128 32.27 -11.92 16.28
N GLU A 129 31.32 -11.62 15.41
CA GLU A 129 31.13 -12.33 14.14
C GLU A 129 32.10 -11.79 13.08
N LEU A 130 33.01 -12.65 12.59
CA LEU A 130 33.93 -12.31 11.49
C LEU A 130 33.35 -12.69 10.13
N ALA A 131 32.54 -13.74 10.12
CA ALA A 131 31.74 -14.23 8.98
C ALA A 131 30.54 -15.02 9.53
N ASP A 132 29.56 -15.31 8.67
CA ASP A 132 28.26 -15.92 9.04
C ASP A 132 28.35 -17.18 9.93
N THR A 133 29.45 -17.93 9.88
CA THR A 133 29.69 -19.13 10.70
C THR A 133 30.96 -19.06 11.55
N LEU A 134 31.66 -17.92 11.59
CA LEU A 134 32.95 -17.75 12.24
C LEU A 134 32.87 -16.64 13.28
N HIS A 135 33.05 -17.01 14.54
CA HIS A 135 33.04 -16.08 15.66
C HIS A 135 34.41 -16.10 16.37
N ALA A 136 34.89 -14.94 16.81
CA ALA A 136 36.09 -14.83 17.64
C ALA A 136 35.74 -14.24 19.01
N GLU A 137 36.43 -14.70 20.05
CA GLU A 137 36.31 -14.11 21.38
C GLU A 137 36.94 -12.70 21.37
N ALA A 138 36.18 -11.72 21.84
CA ALA A 138 36.57 -10.33 21.93
C ALA A 138 36.28 -9.78 23.33
N ILE A 139 37.17 -8.92 23.81
CA ILE A 139 37.00 -8.21 25.08
C ILE A 139 36.80 -6.74 24.73
N ILE A 140 35.62 -6.21 25.04
CA ILE A 140 35.24 -4.83 24.73
C ILE A 140 35.47 -3.98 25.98
N PRO A 141 36.42 -3.01 25.96
CA PRO A 141 36.57 -2.05 27.05
C PRO A 141 35.38 -1.07 27.08
N PRO A 142 35.16 -0.35 28.19
CA PRO A 142 34.15 0.69 28.25
C PRO A 142 34.40 1.78 27.17
N THR A 143 33.40 2.04 26.32
CA THR A 143 33.49 3.01 25.22
C THR A 143 32.49 4.16 25.38
N ASP A 144 32.83 5.32 24.83
CA ASP A 144 31.98 6.52 24.87
C ASP A 144 31.13 6.72 23.61
N SER A 145 31.58 6.18 22.48
CA SER A 145 30.98 6.35 21.16
C SER A 145 30.80 5.02 20.43
N VAL A 146 29.92 5.02 19.43
CA VAL A 146 29.61 3.88 18.55
C VAL A 146 29.53 4.35 17.10
N CYS A 147 29.94 3.48 16.18
CA CYS A 147 29.85 3.74 14.74
C CYS A 147 28.56 3.14 14.17
N LEU A 148 27.72 3.98 13.56
CA LEU A 148 26.46 3.56 12.91
C LEU A 148 26.58 3.66 11.40
N TRP A 149 26.09 2.64 10.70
CA TRP A 149 25.98 2.64 9.24
C TRP A 149 24.68 3.31 8.81
N LEU A 150 24.78 4.44 8.10
CA LEU A 150 23.62 5.23 7.67
C LEU A 150 23.11 4.86 6.26
N GLY A 151 23.83 3.97 5.57
CA GLY A 151 23.59 3.62 4.17
C GLY A 151 24.51 4.37 3.21
N ALA A 152 24.35 4.11 1.92
CA ALA A 152 25.13 4.76 0.84
C ALA A 152 26.66 4.75 1.06
N ASN A 153 27.20 3.69 1.68
CA ASN A 153 28.62 3.56 2.04
C ASN A 153 29.13 4.62 3.04
N VAL A 154 28.25 5.14 3.91
CA VAL A 154 28.59 6.12 4.94
C VAL A 154 28.40 5.54 6.34
N VAL A 155 29.44 5.67 7.15
CA VAL A 155 29.46 5.39 8.59
C VAL A 155 29.73 6.69 9.33
N MET A 156 29.02 6.92 10.43
CA MET A 156 29.29 8.04 11.32
C MET A 156 29.41 7.57 12.77
N GLU A 157 30.28 8.25 13.51
CA GLU A 157 30.46 8.07 14.94
C GLU A 157 29.43 8.92 15.70
N TYR A 158 28.78 8.31 16.69
CA TYR A 158 27.80 8.94 17.57
C TYR A 158 28.16 8.64 19.02
N SER A 159 27.85 9.56 19.92
CA SER A 159 27.88 9.24 21.35
C SER A 159 26.79 8.20 21.70
N LEU A 160 26.98 7.46 22.79
CA LEU A 160 26.00 6.44 23.22
C LEU A 160 24.59 7.02 23.42
N ASP A 161 24.48 8.26 23.92
CA ASP A 161 23.19 8.92 24.17
C ASP A 161 22.50 9.37 22.87
N GLU A 162 23.27 9.91 21.92
CA GLU A 162 22.77 10.28 20.60
C GLU A 162 22.35 9.05 19.80
N ALA A 163 23.14 7.97 19.84
CA ALA A 163 22.85 6.71 19.19
C ALA A 163 21.55 6.08 19.73
N GLU A 164 21.36 6.08 21.06
CA GLU A 164 20.12 5.60 21.68
C GLU A 164 18.91 6.42 21.23
N THR A 165 19.04 7.75 21.22
CA THR A 165 17.96 8.66 20.81
C THR A 165 17.61 8.47 19.32
N LEU A 166 18.63 8.39 18.47
CA LEU A 166 18.48 8.20 17.02
C LEU A 166 17.82 6.86 16.71
N LEU A 167 18.30 5.77 17.30
CA LEU A 167 17.72 4.43 17.08
C LEU A 167 16.28 4.35 17.62
N THR A 168 15.99 4.98 18.76
CA THR A 168 14.63 5.04 19.32
C THR A 168 13.67 5.76 18.36
N ASN A 169 14.06 6.94 17.87
CA ASN A 169 13.27 7.72 16.92
C ASN A 169 13.04 6.96 15.60
N ASN A 170 14.06 6.25 15.12
CA ASN A 170 13.95 5.42 13.91
C ASN A 170 13.01 4.23 14.10
N VAL A 171 13.11 3.53 15.24
CA VAL A 171 12.21 2.42 15.58
C VAL A 171 10.76 2.91 15.68
N GLU A 172 10.52 4.04 16.35
CA GLU A 172 9.17 4.63 16.45
C GLU A 172 8.61 5.01 15.08
N THR A 173 9.42 5.65 14.23
CA THR A 173 9.03 6.03 12.87
C THR A 173 8.70 4.80 12.04
N ALA A 174 9.56 3.78 12.07
CA ALA A 174 9.33 2.53 11.34
C ALA A 174 8.08 1.79 11.84
N LYS A 175 7.83 1.76 13.15
CA LYS A 175 6.60 1.21 13.75
C LYS A 175 5.36 1.95 13.29
N LYS A 176 5.38 3.29 13.27
CA LYS A 176 4.28 4.12 12.74
C LYS A 176 4.04 3.83 11.26
N THR A 177 5.08 3.77 10.43
CA THR A 177 4.96 3.43 9.01
C THR A 177 4.39 2.03 8.80
N ARG A 178 4.82 1.04 9.60
CA ARG A 178 4.28 -0.32 9.56
C ARG A 178 2.80 -0.36 9.98
N ALA A 179 2.42 0.37 11.03
CA ALA A 179 1.03 0.45 11.47
C ALA A 179 0.12 1.01 10.38
N ALA A 180 0.54 2.10 9.73
CA ALA A 180 -0.16 2.67 8.58
C ALA A 180 -0.29 1.66 7.42
N ALA A 181 0.77 0.92 7.11
CA ALA A 181 0.73 -0.13 6.08
C ALA A 181 -0.24 -1.28 6.43
N VAL A 182 -0.35 -1.65 7.72
CA VAL A 182 -1.32 -2.67 8.18
C VAL A 182 -2.75 -2.16 8.06
N GLU A 183 -3.01 -0.89 8.36
CA GLU A 183 -4.32 -0.28 8.15
C GLU A 183 -4.69 -0.26 6.67
N ASP A 184 -3.75 0.13 5.79
CA ASP A 184 -3.95 0.09 4.34
C ASP A 184 -4.30 -1.32 3.83
N LEU A 185 -3.68 -2.37 4.39
CA LEU A 185 -4.02 -3.77 4.08
C LEU A 185 -5.45 -4.13 4.51
N GLN A 186 -5.89 -3.66 5.68
CA GLN A 186 -7.27 -3.89 6.14
C GLN A 186 -8.29 -3.19 5.21
N ARG A 187 -7.98 -1.97 4.77
CA ARG A 187 -8.79 -1.25 3.79
C ARG A 187 -8.86 -2.03 2.47
N LEU A 188 -7.73 -2.48 1.95
CA LEU A 188 -7.67 -3.27 0.72
C LEU A 188 -8.48 -4.56 0.80
N ARG A 189 -8.41 -5.30 1.91
CA ARG A 189 -9.24 -6.51 2.11
C ARG A 189 -10.72 -6.22 1.98
N THR A 190 -11.17 -5.10 2.55
CA THR A 190 -12.57 -4.66 2.44
C THR A 190 -12.92 -4.31 0.99
N GLN A 191 -12.04 -3.60 0.27
CA GLN A 191 -12.27 -3.25 -1.14
C GLN A 191 -12.29 -4.48 -2.06
N ILE A 192 -11.39 -5.44 -1.84
CA ILE A 192 -11.37 -6.72 -2.55
C ILE A 192 -12.69 -7.45 -2.34
N THR A 193 -13.15 -7.56 -1.09
CA THR A 193 -14.42 -8.24 -0.76
C THR A 193 -15.62 -7.58 -1.47
N VAL A 194 -15.72 -6.24 -1.45
CA VAL A 194 -16.78 -5.49 -2.14
C VAL A 194 -16.73 -5.73 -3.64
N THR A 195 -15.52 -5.69 -4.22
CA THR A 195 -15.32 -5.89 -5.66
C THR A 195 -15.64 -7.33 -6.06
N GLU A 196 -15.27 -8.33 -5.26
CA GLU A 196 -15.61 -9.74 -5.49
C GLU A 196 -17.12 -9.96 -5.51
N VAL A 197 -17.85 -9.38 -4.55
CA VAL A 197 -19.32 -9.44 -4.54
C VAL A 197 -19.91 -8.77 -5.78
N ASN A 198 -19.37 -7.62 -6.21
CA ASN A 198 -19.81 -6.94 -7.43
C ASN A 198 -19.57 -7.81 -8.68
N VAL A 199 -18.38 -8.41 -8.83
CA VAL A 199 -18.05 -9.31 -9.94
C VAL A 199 -19.01 -10.51 -9.99
N ALA A 200 -19.25 -11.17 -8.84
CA ALA A 200 -20.16 -12.30 -8.77
C ALA A 200 -21.60 -11.92 -9.17
N ARG A 201 -22.06 -10.75 -8.72
CA ARG A 201 -23.40 -10.23 -9.05
C ARG A 201 -23.54 -9.92 -10.54
N ILE A 202 -22.54 -9.30 -11.16
CA ILE A 202 -22.52 -8.99 -12.59
C ILE A 202 -22.50 -10.28 -13.41
N HIS A 203 -21.68 -11.25 -13.02
CA HIS A 203 -21.63 -12.57 -13.66
C HIS A 203 -22.99 -13.29 -13.58
N ASN A 204 -23.62 -13.32 -12.39
CA ASN A 204 -24.93 -13.94 -12.20
C ASN A 204 -26.01 -13.28 -13.07
N TYR A 205 -25.99 -11.95 -13.18
CA TYR A 205 -26.88 -11.21 -14.08
C TYR A 205 -26.64 -11.57 -15.56
N GLY A 206 -25.36 -11.65 -15.98
CA GLY A 206 -24.99 -12.06 -17.33
C GLY A 206 -25.46 -13.47 -17.69
N VAL A 207 -25.33 -14.42 -16.76
CA VAL A 207 -25.82 -15.80 -16.93
C VAL A 207 -27.35 -15.82 -17.07
N LYS A 208 -28.08 -15.10 -16.21
CA LYS A 208 -29.56 -15.02 -16.27
C LYS A 208 -30.03 -14.48 -17.63
N LYS A 209 -29.43 -13.39 -18.12
CA LYS A 209 -29.77 -12.79 -19.42
C LYS A 209 -29.48 -13.75 -20.59
N ASN A 210 -28.39 -14.51 -20.51
CA ASN A 210 -28.05 -15.52 -21.51
C ASN A 210 -29.00 -16.73 -21.50
N GLN A 211 -29.46 -17.18 -20.33
CA GLN A 211 -30.46 -18.24 -20.21
C GLN A 211 -31.82 -17.81 -20.77
N GLU A 212 -32.27 -16.58 -20.44
CA GLU A 212 -33.51 -16.01 -20.99
C GLU A 212 -33.46 -15.88 -22.51
N ALA A 213 -32.30 -15.49 -23.08
CA ALA A 213 -32.12 -15.40 -24.52
C ALA A 213 -32.13 -16.77 -25.23
N LYS A 214 -31.62 -17.83 -24.57
CA LYS A 214 -31.68 -19.20 -25.09
C LYS A 214 -33.08 -19.78 -25.02
N GLY A 215 -33.78 -19.62 -23.89
CA GLY A 215 -35.16 -20.10 -23.75
C GLY A 215 -36.13 -19.48 -24.76
N LYS A 216 -35.95 -18.18 -25.09
CA LYS A 216 -36.73 -17.50 -26.14
C LYS A 216 -36.46 -18.02 -27.56
N ARG A 217 -35.26 -18.54 -27.84
CA ARG A 217 -34.90 -19.13 -29.13
C ARG A 217 -35.41 -20.56 -29.31
N GLU A 218 -35.62 -21.28 -28.21
CA GLU A 218 -36.14 -22.66 -28.25
C GLU A 218 -37.68 -22.71 -28.28
N SER A 219 -38.34 -21.62 -27.86
CA SER A 219 -39.81 -21.48 -27.88
C SER A 219 -40.38 -20.80 -29.14
N ALA A 220 -39.53 -20.42 -30.09
CA ALA A 220 -39.89 -19.73 -31.34
C ALA A 220 -39.57 -20.63 -32.53
#